data_AF-A0A819L4Z9-F1
#
_entry.id   AF-A0A819L4Z9-F1
#
_cell.length_a   1.000
_cell.length_b   1.000
_cell.length_c   1.000
_cell.angle_alpha   90.00
_cell.angle_beta   90.00
_cell.angle_gamma   90.00
#
_symmetry.space_group_name_H-M   'P 1'
#
loop_
_entity.id
_entity.type
_entity.pdbx_description
1 polymer ?
#
loop_
_entity_poly.entity_id
_entity_poly.type
_entity_poly.pdbx_seq_one_letter_code
_entity_poly.pdbx_strand_id
1 'polypeptide(L)' 'MFHPNIYPNGSICDAILMNFGPWLTVEKFLIFLVYLLDAPNEREPANPEAAYYYREDRA' A
#
# COMPACT_ATOMS: atom_id res chain seq x y z
N MET A 1 -8.04 -2.76 7.70
CA MET A 1 -7.31 -3.82 6.96
C MET A 1 -5.91 -3.91 7.53
N PHE A 2 -5.38 -5.11 7.74
CA PHE A 2 -4.01 -5.29 8.23
C PHE A 2 -3.05 -5.40 7.04
N HIS A 3 -2.52 -4.26 6.60
CA HIS A 3 -1.63 -4.17 5.43
C HIS A 3 -0.65 -3.01 5.60
N PRO A 4 0.65 -3.15 5.24
CA PRO A 4 1.66 -2.12 5.48
C PRO A 4 1.32 -0.73 4.93
N ASN A 5 0.57 -0.65 3.83
CA ASN A 5 0.22 0.62 3.17
C ASN A 5 -1.24 1.06 3.30
N ILE A 6 -2.01 0.48 4.22
CA ILE A 6 -3.40 0.87 4.48
C ILE A 6 -3.53 1.36 5.92
N TYR A 7 -4.05 2.58 6.09
CA TYR A 7 -4.31 3.18 7.40
C TYR A 7 -5.48 2.49 8.13
N PRO A 8 -5.60 2.66 9.47
CA PRO A 8 -6.70 2.08 10.24
C PRO A 8 -8.11 2.48 9.76
N ASN A 9 -8.26 3.69 9.23
CA ASN A 9 -9.52 4.19 8.66
C ASN A 9 -9.82 3.63 7.24
N GLY A 10 -8.92 2.84 6.67
CA GLY A 10 -9.08 2.23 5.35
C GLY A 10 -8.51 3.05 4.19
N SER A 11 -7.95 4.24 4.41
CA SER A 11 -7.28 4.98 3.33
C SER A 11 -5.92 4.37 2.99
N ILE A 12 -5.48 4.55 1.74
CA ILE A 12 -4.15 4.14 1.26
C ILE A 12 -3.13 5.23 1.63
N CYS A 13 -1.87 4.86 1.85
CA CYS A 13 -0.77 5.79 2.08
C CYS A 13 -0.69 6.92 1.04
N ASP A 14 -0.64 8.18 1.48
CA ASP A 14 -0.61 9.34 0.58
C ASP A 14 0.65 9.37 -0.30
N ALA A 15 1.80 8.95 0.24
CA ALA A 15 3.05 8.87 -0.50
C ALA A 15 2.97 7.94 -1.73
N ILE A 16 2.07 6.94 -1.70
CA ILE A 16 1.79 6.08 -2.85
C ILE A 16 0.94 6.81 -3.87
N LEU A 17 -0.11 7.49 -3.41
CA LEU A 17 -1.06 8.19 -4.29
C LEU A 17 -0.43 9.38 -5.01
N MET A 18 0.57 10.03 -4.39
CA MET A 18 1.30 11.15 -4.99
C MET A 18 2.15 10.77 -6.21
N ASN A 19 2.41 9.48 -6.45
CA ASN A 19 3.21 9.03 -7.61
C ASN A 19 2.39 8.93 -8.91
N PHE A 20 1.08 9.16 -8.87
CA PHE A 20 0.24 9.07 -10.05
C PHE A 20 0.10 10.41 -10.78
N GLY A 21 0.34 10.38 -12.10
CA GLY A 21 0.10 11.51 -12.97
C GLY A 21 -1.35 11.61 -13.48
N PRO A 22 -1.70 12.68 -14.21
CA PRO A 22 -3.06 12.96 -14.68
C PRO A 22 -3.63 11.92 -15.68
N TRP A 23 -2.80 10.99 -16.17
CA TRP A 23 -3.20 9.89 -17.06
C TRP A 23 -3.67 8.63 -16.33
N LEU A 24 -3.75 8.66 -14.99
CA LEU A 24 -4.23 7.54 -14.21
C LEU A 24 -5.72 7.29 -14.50
N THR A 25 -6.04 6.09 -14.94
CA THR A 25 -7.42 5.62 -15.06
C THR A 25 -7.79 4.77 -13.86
N VAL A 26 -9.09 4.63 -13.59
CA VAL A 26 -9.60 3.75 -12.52
C VAL A 26 -9.09 2.31 -12.71
N GLU A 27 -9.09 1.80 -13.95
CA GLU A 27 -8.57 0.47 -14.27
C GLU A 27 -7.10 0.29 -13.88
N LYS A 28 -6.23 1.22 -14.30
CA LYS A 28 -4.80 1.17 -13.94
C LYS A 28 -4.59 1.27 -12.44
N PHE A 29 -5.41 2.08 -11.76
CA PHE A 29 -5.37 2.20 -10.31
C PHE A 29 -5.78 0.89 -9.62
N LEU A 30 -6.85 0.23 -10.08
CA LEU A 30 -7.27 -1.07 -9.53
C LEU A 30 -6.21 -2.15 -9.76
N ILE A 31 -5.59 -2.21 -10.94
CA ILE A 31 -4.48 -3.12 -11.22
C ILE A 31 -3.31 -2.84 -10.26
N PHE A 32 -2.95 -1.56 -10.11
CA PHE A 32 -1.93 -1.15 -9.16
C PHE A 32 -2.27 -1.59 -7.73
N LEU A 33 -3.52 -1.44 -7.29
CA LEU A 33 -3.95 -1.86 -5.96
C LEU A 33 -3.78 -3.36 -5.74
N VAL A 34 -4.12 -4.20 -6.73
CA VAL A 34 -3.90 -5.65 -6.64
C VAL A 34 -2.41 -5.94 -6.40
N TYR A 35 -1.52 -5.28 -7.13
CA TYR A 35 -0.08 -5.43 -6.92
C TYR A 35 0.38 -4.88 -5.57
N LEU A 36 -0.15 -3.74 -5.12
CA LEU A 36 0.21 -3.16 -3.84
C LEU A 36 -0.19 -4.07 -2.67
N LEU A 37 -1.33 -4.75 -2.78
CA LEU A 37 -1.83 -5.67 -1.76
C LEU A 37 -1.00 -6.95 -1.65
N ASP A 38 -0.37 -7.38 -2.75
CA ASP A 38 0.53 -8.54 -2.79
C ASP A 38 1.97 -8.17 -2.41
N ALA A 39 2.44 -7.01 -2.88
CA ALA A 39 3.78 -6.49 -2.72
C ALA A 39 3.75 -5.06 -2.14
N PRO A 40 3.61 -4.91 -0.81
CA PRO A 40 3.59 -3.62 -0.15
C PRO A 40 4.90 -2.83 -0.32
N ASN A 41 4.79 -1.50 -0.29
CA ASN A 41 5.93 -0.59 -0.20
C ASN A 41 6.40 -0.47 1.25
N GLU A 42 7.61 -0.95 1.54
CA GLU A 42 8.20 -0.98 2.89
C GLU A 42 8.87 0.34 3.32
N ARG A 43 9.14 1.27 2.39
CA ARG A 43 9.94 2.47 2.69
C ARG A 43 9.21 3.43 3.63
N GLU A 44 7.90 3.56 3.45
CA GLU A 44 7.03 4.47 4.20
C GLU A 44 5.69 3.77 4.50
N PRO A 45 5.65 2.88 5.52
CA PRO A 45 4.44 2.14 5.82
C PRO A 45 3.41 3.03 6.54
N ALA A 46 2.17 3.00 6.05
CA ALA A 46 1.01 3.59 6.73
C ALA A 46 0.63 2.82 8.00
N ASN A 47 0.96 1.53 8.06
CA ASN A 47 0.79 0.68 9.22
C ASN A 47 2.16 0.05 9.60
N PRO A 48 2.89 0.65 10.55
CA PRO A 48 4.22 0.18 10.96
C PRO A 48 4.21 -1.23 11.56
N GLU A 49 3.14 -1.60 12.25
CA GLU A 49 2.99 -2.93 12.84
C GLU A 49 2.86 -3.98 11.74
N ALA A 50 1.97 -3.78 10.78
CA ALA A 50 1.86 -4.69 9.63
C ALA A 50 3.17 -4.77 8.83
N ALA A 51 3.90 -3.67 8.69
CA ALA A 51 5.21 -3.65 8.03
C ALA A 51 6.30 -4.38 8.83
N TYR A 52 6.21 -4.43 10.16
CA TYR A 52 7.10 -5.23 10.99
C TYR A 52 6.88 -6.72 10.74
N TYR A 53 5.63 -7.19 10.86
CA TYR A 53 5.31 -8.61 10.61
C TYR A 53 5.61 -9.03 9.18
N TYR A 54 5.33 -8.18 8.19
CA TYR A 54 5.66 -8.47 6.79
C TYR A 54 7.16 -8.70 6.55
N ARG A 55 8.05 -8.02 7.30
CA ARG A 55 9.51 -8.13 7.16
C ARG A 55 10.11 -9.26 8.00
N GLU A 56 9.70 -9.32 9.26
CA GLU A 56 10.33 -10.18 10.27
C GLU A 56 9.62 -11.54 10.44
N ASP A 57 8.35 -11.65 10.03
CA ASP A 57 7.50 -12.80 10.32
C ASP A 57 6.60 -13.13 9.13
N ARG A 58 7.21 -13.31 7.95
CA ARG A 58 6.52 -13.65 6.69
C ARG A 58 6.24 -15.16 6.55
N ALA A 59 6.32 -15.92 7.66
CA ALA A 59 6.26 -17.39 7.70
C ALA A 59 4.82 -17.93 7.57
#